data_AF-A0A3B8V0U2-F1
#
_entry.id   AF-A0A3B8V0U2-F1
#
_cell.length_a   1.000
_cell.length_b   1.000
_cell.length_c   1.000
_cell.angle_alpha   90.00
_cell.angle_beta   90.00
_cell.angle_gamma   90.00
#
_symmetry.space_group_name_H-M   'P 1'
#
loop_
_entity.id
_entity.type
_entity.pdbx_description
1 polymer ?
#
loop_
_entity_poly.entity_id
_entity_poly.type
_entity_poly.pdbx_seq_one_letter_code
_entity_poly.pdbx_strand_id
1 'polypeptide(L)'
;AVALSLVVNMVGCEDEGVAVHKRIDGVSRRHLRRSIPLAGVVPFDFSVVAAVKRRRPLSLVASETPAAIAIRRLAAGLQAKPEQIDGEAGVEDRGLIAGLMRAFRRPRRSSSSQRQSG
;
A
#
# COMPACT_ATOMS: atom_id res chain seq x y z
N ALA A 1 7.75 -13.85 -0.71
CA ALA A 1 7.24 -12.75 0.16
C ALA A 1 6.59 -11.67 -0.71
N VAL A 2 5.54 -10.97 -0.26
CA VAL A 2 4.89 -9.92 -1.09
C VAL A 2 5.79 -8.70 -1.16
N ALA A 3 6.16 -8.22 -2.35
CA ALA A 3 6.89 -6.96 -2.53
C ALA A 3 6.06 -5.77 -2.04
N LEU A 4 6.64 -4.92 -1.19
CA LEU A 4 5.97 -3.76 -0.60
C LEU A 4 6.72 -2.49 -0.99
N SER A 5 6.01 -1.44 -1.35
CA SER A 5 6.55 -0.10 -1.59
C SER A 5 5.57 0.93 -1.04
N LEU A 6 6.10 2.06 -0.58
CA LEU A 6 5.31 3.13 0.04
C LEU A 6 5.02 4.26 -0.95
N VAL A 7 3.77 4.73 -1.00
CA VAL A 7 3.42 6.03 -1.61
C VAL A 7 2.94 6.94 -0.48
N VAL A 8 3.52 8.14 -0.38
CA VAL A 8 3.05 9.15 0.58
C VAL A 8 2.15 10.12 -0.15
N ASN A 9 0.90 10.26 0.31
CA ASN A 9 -0.12 11.08 -0.33
C ASN A 9 -0.41 12.34 0.48
N MET A 10 -0.93 13.38 -0.18
CA MET A 10 -1.33 14.66 0.41
C MET A 10 -0.20 15.39 1.16
N VAL A 11 1.01 15.37 0.63
CA VAL A 11 2.11 16.15 1.24
C VAL A 11 1.99 17.63 0.89
N GLY A 12 2.40 18.51 1.80
CA GLY A 12 2.56 19.94 1.57
C GLY A 12 3.84 20.26 0.78
N CYS A 13 4.89 19.46 0.93
CA CYS A 13 6.13 19.56 0.16
C CYS A 13 6.83 18.20 -0.01
N GLU A 14 7.81 18.12 -0.90
CA GLU A 14 8.54 16.88 -1.16
C GLU A 14 9.32 16.38 0.08
N ASP A 15 9.95 17.30 0.81
CA ASP A 15 10.71 16.98 2.04
C ASP A 15 9.85 16.32 3.12
N GLU A 16 8.59 16.72 3.24
CA GLU A 16 7.63 16.08 4.14
C GLU A 16 7.42 14.61 3.77
N GLY A 17 7.25 14.31 2.48
CA GLY A 17 7.12 12.95 1.98
C GLY A 17 8.33 12.08 2.30
N VAL A 18 9.53 12.64 2.13
CA VAL A 18 10.79 11.96 2.47
C VAL A 18 10.91 11.71 3.98
N ALA A 19 10.53 12.69 4.81
CA ALA A 19 10.55 12.55 6.26
C ALA A 19 9.57 11.45 6.75
N VAL A 20 8.37 11.38 6.18
CA VAL A 20 7.38 10.33 6.47
C VAL A 20 7.93 8.96 6.08
N HIS A 21 8.52 8.83 4.88
CA HIS A 21 9.15 7.58 4.43
C HIS A 21 10.23 7.10 5.39
N LYS A 22 11.16 7.98 5.78
CA LYS A 22 12.25 7.64 6.71
C LYS A 22 11.74 7.08 8.03
N ARG A 23 10.64 7.64 8.55
CA ARG A 23 10.01 7.17 9.79
C ARG A 23 9.40 5.77 9.63
N ILE A 24 8.64 5.54 8.55
CA ILE A 24 7.99 4.25 8.28
C ILE A 24 9.01 3.15 8.02
N ASP A 25 10.01 3.43 7.18
CA ASP A 25 11.07 2.47 6.86
C ASP A 25 11.92 2.14 8.10
N GLY A 26 12.23 3.14 8.95
CA GLY A 26 12.93 2.92 10.21
C GLY A 26 12.19 1.99 11.17
N VAL A 27 10.87 2.19 11.35
CA VAL A 27 10.03 1.30 12.16
C VAL A 27 9.96 -0.10 11.55
N SER A 28 9.80 -0.20 10.23
CA SER A 28 9.72 -1.48 9.51
C SER A 28 11.00 -2.29 9.65
N ARG A 29 12.17 -1.65 9.51
CA ARG A 29 13.47 -2.31 9.72
C ARG A 29 13.63 -2.80 11.14
N ARG A 30 13.26 -1.98 12.12
CA ARG A 30 13.39 -2.31 13.55
C ARG A 30 12.50 -3.48 13.97
N HIS A 31 11.24 -3.48 13.53
CA HIS A 31 10.24 -4.40 14.06
C HIS A 31 9.96 -5.59 13.14
N LEU A 32 10.13 -5.43 11.83
CA LEU A 32 9.83 -6.44 10.82
C LEU A 32 11.08 -6.98 10.11
N ARG A 33 12.27 -6.45 10.45
CA ARG A 33 13.55 -6.75 9.76
C ARG A 33 13.44 -6.58 8.24
N ARG A 34 12.63 -5.62 7.81
CA ARG A 34 12.28 -5.40 6.41
C ARG A 34 12.33 -3.93 6.06
N SER A 35 12.96 -3.59 4.94
CA SER A 35 12.91 -2.25 4.36
C SER A 35 11.69 -2.08 3.45
N ILE A 36 11.12 -0.88 3.44
CA ILE A 36 10.02 -0.50 2.54
C ILE A 36 10.51 0.68 1.69
N PRO A 37 10.84 0.46 0.40
CA PRO A 37 11.25 1.54 -0.48
C PRO A 37 10.12 2.54 -0.74
N LEU A 38 10.49 3.81 -0.91
CA LEU A 38 9.57 4.85 -1.37
C LEU A 38 9.35 4.67 -2.88
N ALA A 39 8.11 4.44 -3.29
CA ALA A 39 7.71 4.48 -4.70
C ALA A 39 7.57 5.92 -5.20
N GLY A 40 7.09 6.82 -4.34
CA GLY A 40 7.05 8.25 -4.60
C GLY A 40 6.03 8.99 -3.74
N VAL A 41 5.81 10.25 -4.08
CA VAL A 41 5.07 11.20 -3.26
C VAL A 41 4.03 11.92 -4.12
N VAL A 42 2.82 12.11 -3.58
CA VAL A 42 1.72 12.83 -4.23
C VAL A 42 1.38 14.08 -3.40
N PRO A 43 1.49 15.29 -3.97
CA PRO A 43 1.20 16.53 -3.25
C PRO A 43 -0.29 16.71 -2.98
N PHE A 44 -0.61 17.53 -1.99
CA PHE A 44 -1.97 18.05 -1.82
C PHE A 44 -2.37 18.89 -3.04
N ASP A 45 -3.59 18.66 -3.55
CA ASP A 45 -4.08 19.31 -4.76
C ASP A 45 -5.62 19.39 -4.74
N PHE A 46 -6.17 20.61 -4.81
CA PHE A 46 -7.62 20.84 -4.83
C PHE A 46 -8.31 20.20 -6.04
N SER A 47 -7.58 19.95 -7.13
CA SER A 47 -8.08 19.30 -8.34
C SER A 47 -8.53 17.87 -8.06
N VAL A 48 -7.92 17.19 -7.08
CA VAL A 48 -8.34 15.86 -6.62
C VAL A 48 -9.74 15.93 -6.03
N VAL A 49 -10.00 16.92 -5.16
CA VAL A 49 -11.33 17.12 -4.55
C VAL A 49 -12.38 17.41 -5.62
N ALA A 50 -12.06 18.28 -6.59
CA ALA A 50 -12.95 18.58 -7.69
C ALA A 50 -13.24 17.34 -8.56
N ALA A 51 -12.23 16.53 -8.85
CA ALA A 51 -12.36 15.29 -9.61
C ALA A 51 -13.27 14.27 -8.90
N VAL A 52 -13.08 14.09 -7.59
CA VAL A 52 -13.92 13.22 -6.75
C VAL A 52 -15.38 13.68 -6.74
N LYS A 53 -15.63 14.98 -6.55
CA LYS A 53 -16.99 15.56 -6.58
C LYS A 53 -17.70 15.30 -7.91
N ARG A 54 -16.95 15.31 -9.02
CA ARG A 54 -17.44 15.01 -10.37
C ARG A 54 -17.51 13.51 -10.68
N ARG A 55 -17.08 12.64 -9.76
CA ARG A 55 -16.96 11.18 -9.95
C ARG A 55 -16.19 10.81 -11.21
N ARG A 56 -15.13 11.58 -11.52
CA ARG A 56 -14.26 11.32 -12.67
C ARG A 56 -12.81 11.22 -12.19
N PRO A 57 -12.01 10.28 -12.71
CA PRO A 57 -10.59 10.19 -12.37
C PRO A 57 -9.85 11.49 -12.63
N LEU A 58 -8.96 11.88 -11.71
CA LEU A 58 -8.13 13.08 -11.83
C LEU A 58 -7.40 13.14 -13.18
N SER A 59 -6.82 12.01 -13.60
CA SER A 59 -6.09 11.88 -14.87
C SER A 59 -6.92 12.22 -16.11
N LEU A 60 -8.25 12.12 -16.03
CA LEU A 60 -9.16 12.41 -17.14
C LEU A 60 -9.77 13.82 -17.11
N VAL A 61 -9.72 14.50 -15.97
CA VAL A 61 -10.35 15.83 -15.80
C VAL A 61 -9.36 16.96 -15.56
N ALA A 62 -8.15 16.64 -15.09
CA ALA A 62 -7.12 17.61 -14.76
C ALA A 62 -5.73 16.96 -14.83
N SER A 63 -5.31 16.55 -16.03
CA SER A 63 -4.09 15.77 -16.25
C SER A 63 -2.80 16.53 -15.93
N GLU A 64 -2.76 17.86 -16.09
CA GLU A 64 -1.53 18.64 -15.90
C GLU A 64 -1.40 19.27 -14.50
N THR A 65 -2.12 18.73 -13.53
CA THR A 65 -2.06 19.18 -12.13
C THR A 65 -0.91 18.49 -11.38
N PRO A 66 -0.33 19.11 -10.32
CA PRO A 66 0.77 18.50 -9.57
C PRO A 66 0.50 17.07 -9.11
N ALA A 67 -0.71 16.79 -8.58
CA ALA A 67 -1.06 15.43 -8.17
C ALA A 67 -1.17 14.47 -9.37
N ALA A 68 -1.73 14.91 -10.50
CA ALA A 68 -1.82 14.08 -11.70
C ALA A 68 -0.45 13.78 -12.31
N ILE A 69 0.45 14.77 -12.33
CA ILE A 69 1.84 14.60 -12.78
C ILE A 69 2.57 13.60 -11.88
N ALA A 70 2.43 13.73 -10.55
CA ALA A 70 3.02 12.80 -9.60
C ALA A 70 2.52 11.36 -9.80
N ILE A 71 1.20 11.17 -9.99
CA ILE A 71 0.60 9.86 -10.27
C ILE A 71 1.11 9.28 -11.60
N ARG A 72 1.26 10.09 -12.65
CA ARG A 72 1.85 9.62 -13.93
C ARG A 72 3.30 9.18 -13.76
N ARG A 73 4.11 9.94 -13.02
CA ARG A 73 5.50 9.59 -12.72
C ARG A 73 5.59 8.28 -11.91
N LEU A 74 4.72 8.12 -10.92
CA LEU A 74 4.58 6.87 -10.16
C LEU A 74 4.26 5.70 -11.08
N ALA A 75 3.26 5.84 -11.96
CA ALA A 75 2.88 4.79 -12.90
C ALA A 75 4.04 4.41 -13.84
N ALA A 76 4.76 5.39 -14.38
CA ALA A 76 5.94 5.14 -15.21
C ALA A 76 7.05 4.41 -14.44
N GLY A 77 7.31 4.79 -13.19
CA GLY A 77 8.30 4.13 -12.33
C GLY A 77 7.93 2.69 -11.98
N LEU A 78 6.63 2.39 -11.83
CA LEU A 78 6.15 1.03 -11.60
C LEU A 78 6.26 0.15 -12.85
N GLN A 79 6.04 0.71 -14.04
CA GLN A 79 6.22 -0.01 -15.30
C GLN A 79 7.70 -0.27 -15.63
N ALA A 80 8.59 0.64 -15.22
CA ALA A 80 10.03 0.55 -15.51
C ALA A 80 10.79 -0.41 -14.56
N LYS A 81 10.21 -0.78 -13.41
CA LYS A 81 10.83 -1.77 -12.52
C LYS A 81 10.55 -3.18 -13.06
N PRO A 82 11.56 -3.93 -13.54
CA PRO A 82 11.39 -5.37 -13.72
C PRO A 82 11.04 -5.97 -12.35
N GLU A 83 10.15 -6.97 -12.32
CA GLU A 83 9.84 -7.70 -11.09
C GLU A 83 11.13 -8.24 -10.49
N GLN A 84 11.69 -7.53 -9.50
CA GLN A 84 12.69 -8.10 -8.61
C GLN A 84 11.94 -9.06 -7.70
N ILE A 85 11.75 -10.27 -8.23
CA ILE A 85 11.43 -11.44 -7.44
C ILE A 85 12.72 -11.71 -6.65
N ASP A 86 12.79 -11.15 -5.44
CA ASP A 86 13.81 -11.51 -4.48
C ASP A 86 13.69 -13.03 -4.25
N GLY A 87 14.63 -13.79 -4.82
CA GLY A 87 14.65 -15.24 -4.77
C GLY A 87 14.73 -15.74 -3.33
N GLU A 88 13.71 -16.45 -2.88
CA GLU A 88 13.78 -17.87 -2.51
C GLU A 88 12.39 -18.39 -2.14
N ALA A 89 12.17 -19.67 -2.45
CA ALA A 89 10.94 -20.46 -2.37
C ALA A 89 9.89 -20.17 -3.46
N GLY A 90 9.92 -21.01 -4.49
CA GLY A 90 8.87 -21.12 -5.49
C GLY A 90 7.50 -21.24 -4.84
N VAL A 91 6.60 -20.35 -5.24
CA VAL A 91 5.17 -20.48 -5.00
C VAL A 91 4.51 -20.10 -6.30
N GLU A 92 4.07 -21.14 -7.00
CA GLU A 92 3.18 -21.09 -8.15
C GLU A 92 2.02 -20.11 -7.90
N ASP A 93 1.55 -19.47 -8.97
CA ASP A 93 0.49 -18.47 -9.09
C ASP A 93 -0.89 -18.81 -8.47
N ARG A 94 -0.97 -19.85 -7.64
CA ARG A 94 -2.17 -20.34 -6.92
C ARG A 94 -2.37 -19.70 -5.53
N GLY A 95 -1.53 -18.75 -5.11
CA GLY A 95 -1.41 -18.33 -3.71
C GLY A 95 -2.45 -17.32 -3.17
N LEU A 96 -3.03 -16.47 -4.00
CA LEU A 96 -3.85 -15.34 -3.52
C LEU A 96 -5.26 -15.75 -3.07
N ILE A 97 -5.96 -16.57 -3.87
CA ILE A 97 -7.30 -17.08 -3.54
C ILE A 97 -7.23 -18.11 -2.39
N ALA A 98 -6.21 -18.98 -2.40
CA ALA A 98 -6.00 -19.96 -1.35
C ALA A 98 -5.65 -19.33 0.01
N GLY A 99 -4.86 -18.25 0.00
CA GLY A 99 -4.52 -17.48 1.20
C GLY A 99 -5.75 -16.80 1.82
N LEU A 100 -6.62 -16.23 0.99
CA LEU A 100 -7.87 -15.58 1.43
C LEU A 100 -8.82 -16.59 2.10
N MET A 101 -9.04 -17.76 1.48
CA MET A 101 -9.91 -18.82 2.01
C MET A 101 -9.45 -19.38 3.36
N ARG A 102 -8.13 -19.38 3.63
CA ARG A 102 -7.57 -19.81 4.92
C ARG A 102 -7.83 -18.78 6.03
N ALA A 103 -7.83 -17.49 5.72
CA ALA A 103 -8.12 -16.43 6.68
C ALA A 103 -9.59 -16.45 7.16
N PHE A 104 -10.51 -16.84 6.28
CA PHE A 104 -11.95 -16.91 6.59
C PHE A 104 -12.41 -18.23 7.24
N ARG A 105 -11.58 -19.29 7.27
CA ARG A 105 -11.93 -20.61 7.83
C ARG A 105 -11.57 -20.82 9.30
N ARG A 106 -11.22 -19.79 10.08
CA ARG A 106 -11.06 -19.95 11.55
C ARG A 106 -12.45 -19.99 12.21
N PRO A 107 -12.94 -21.14 12.71
CA PRO A 107 -14.17 -21.17 13.48
C PRO A 107 -13.98 -20.39 14.79
N ARG A 108 -14.97 -19.54 15.11
CA ARG A 108 -15.07 -18.88 16.43
C ARG A 108 -15.17 -19.98 17.48
N ARG A 109 -14.16 -20.13 18.33
CA ARG A 109 -14.26 -20.96 19.54
C ARG A 109 -15.33 -20.36 20.44
N SER A 110 -16.52 -20.95 20.44
CA SER A 110 -17.52 -20.75 21.48
C SER A 110 -17.03 -21.44 22.75
N SER A 111 -16.56 -20.65 23.72
CA SER A 111 -16.34 -21.11 25.08
C SER A 111 -17.67 -21.12 25.82
N SER A 112 -18.41 -22.22 25.73
CA SER A 112 -19.44 -22.60 26.70
C SER A 112 -18.72 -23.07 27.97
N SER A 113 -18.62 -22.17 28.94
CA SER A 113 -18.12 -22.49 30.28
C SER A 113 -19.18 -23.26 31.05
N GLN A 114 -18.87 -24.54 31.22
CA GLN A 114 -19.42 -25.49 32.16
C GLN A 114 -19.38 -24.89 33.57
N ARG A 115 -20.55 -24.60 34.16
CA ARG A 115 -20.70 -24.48 35.61
C ARG A 115 -21.33 -25.77 36.12
N GLN A 116 -20.49 -26.61 36.71
CA GLN A 116 -20.87 -27.79 37.47
C GLN A 116 -20.93 -27.39 38.95
N SER A 117 -22.06 -27.72 39.57
CA SER A 117 -22.32 -28.09 40.97
C SER A 117 -21.70 -27.28 42.11
N GLY A 118 -22.60 -26.78 42.95
CA GLY A 118 -22.39 -26.27 44.31
C GLY A 118 -23.72 -25.80 44.86
#